data_AF-A0A1V6EQ37-F1
#
_entry.id   AF-A0A1V6EQ37-F1
#
_cell.length_a   1.000
_cell.length_b   1.000
_cell.length_c   1.000
_cell.angle_alpha   90.00
_cell.angle_beta   90.00
_cell.angle_gamma   90.00
#
_symmetry.space_group_name_H-M   'P 1'
#
loop_
_entity.id
_entity.type
_entity.pdbx_description
1 polymer ?
#
loop_
_entity_poly.entity_id
_entity_poly.type
_entity_poly.pdbx_seq_one_letter_code
_entity_poly.pdbx_strand_id
1 'polypeptide(L)' 'MFHNKFGEGKVLAIEGTGDDARAQVDFPRHGVKWLALSVAKLTPI' A
#
# COMPACT_ATOMS: atom_id res chain seq x y z
N MET A 1 -1.41 -8.79 0.61
CA MET A 1 -0.28 -8.06 -0.03
C MET A 1 0.79 -7.84 1.02
N PHE A 2 2.08 -8.00 0.72
CA PHE A 2 3.15 -7.83 1.73
C PHE A 2 4.01 -6.59 1.45
N HIS A 3 4.34 -5.84 2.51
CA HIS A 3 5.26 -4.70 2.48
C HIS A 3 6.36 -4.85 3.54
N ASN A 4 7.63 -4.75 3.14
CA ASN A 4 8.79 -5.04 4.00
C ASN A 4 8.81 -4.31 5.35
N LYS A 5 8.28 -3.08 5.42
CA LYS A 5 8.23 -2.29 6.67
C LYS A 5 6.99 -2.55 7.54
N PHE A 6 5.88 -2.94 6.92
CA PHE A 6 4.57 -2.94 7.59
C PHE A 6 3.93 -4.33 7.66
N GLY A 7 4.53 -5.32 7.01
CA GLY A 7 4.01 -6.68 6.93
C GLY A 7 2.88 -6.83 5.93
N GLU A 8 1.98 -7.77 6.21
CA GLU A 8 0.79 -7.99 5.41
C GLU A 8 -0.24 -6.87 5.61
N GLY A 9 -0.82 -6.41 4.50
CA GLY A 9 -1.88 -5.41 4.51
C GLY A 9 -2.94 -5.67 3.43
N LYS A 10 -4.11 -5.07 3.65
CA LYS A 10 -5.26 -5.09 2.74
C LYS A 10 -5.43 -3.72 2.09
N VAL A 11 -5.49 -3.69 0.76
CA VAL A 11 -5.79 -2.45 0.02
C VAL A 11 -7.26 -2.10 0.26
N LEU A 12 -7.50 -0.85 0.65
CA LEU A 12 -8.83 -0.28 0.86
C LEU A 12 -9.28 0.53 -0.36
N ALA A 13 -8.38 1.38 -0.87
CA ALA A 13 -8.64 2.27 -1.99
C ALA A 13 -7.37 2.56 -2.78
N ILE A 14 -7.54 2.98 -4.03
CA ILE A 14 -6.48 3.50 -4.88
C ILE A 14 -6.94 4.85 -5.41
N GLU A 15 -6.07 5.85 -5.34
CA GLU A 15 -6.34 7.20 -5.82
C GLU A 15 -5.16 7.71 -6.66
N GLY A 16 -5.43 8.66 -7.55
CA GLY A 16 -4.44 9.23 -8.45
C GLY A 16 -4.19 8.38 -9.70
N THR A 17 -3.27 8.83 -10.54
CA THR A 17 -2.93 8.21 -11.82
C THR A 17 -1.44 8.31 -12.07
N GLY A 18 -0.90 7.41 -12.90
CA GLY A 18 0.53 7.40 -13.24
C GLY A 18 1.42 7.35 -11.99
N ASP A 19 2.42 8.22 -11.95
CA ASP A 19 3.44 8.25 -10.89
C ASP A 19 2.93 8.79 -9.54
N ASP A 20 1.82 9.54 -9.57
CA ASP A 20 1.16 10.10 -8.38
C ASP A 20 0.11 9.15 -7.79
N ALA A 21 -0.06 7.97 -8.37
CA ALA A 21 -1.00 6.98 -7.86
C ALA A 21 -0.58 6.48 -6.48
N ARG A 22 -1.53 6.41 -5.54
CA ARG A 22 -1.32 5.94 -4.17
C ARG A 22 -2.37 4.92 -3.78
N ALA A 23 -1.96 3.90 -3.04
CA ALA A 23 -2.85 2.95 -2.40
C ALA A 23 -3.01 3.27 -0.92
N GLN A 24 -4.26 3.29 -0.46
CA GLN A 24 -4.58 3.25 0.96
C GLN A 24 -4.61 1.79 1.40
N VAL A 25 -3.74 1.42 2.34
CA VAL A 25 -3.56 0.06 2.81
C VAL A 25 -3.74 0.01 4.32
N ASP A 26 -4.59 -0.88 4.79
CA ASP A 26 -4.72 -1.18 6.21
C ASP A 26 -3.73 -2.27 6.61
N PHE A 27 -2.86 -1.93 7.55
CA PHE A 27 -1.89 -2.84 8.16
C PHE A 27 -2.33 -3.14 9.59
N PRO A 28 -2.68 -4.39 9.95
CA PRO A 28 -3.28 -4.71 11.25
C PRO A 28 -2.50 -4.22 12.48
N ARG A 29 -1.16 -4.10 12.37
CA ARG A 29 -0.28 -3.62 13.46
C ARG A 29 0.11 -2.15 13.35
N HIS A 30 -0.12 -1.50 12.21
CA HIS A 30 0.36 -0.13 11.92
C HIS A 30 -0.75 0.83 11.50
N GLY A 31 -1.98 0.34 11.39
CA GLY A 31 -3.15 1.06 10.90
C GLY A 31 -3.08 1.38 9.42
N VAL A 32 -3.94 2.32 9.02
CA VAL A 32 -4.06 2.75 7.63
C VAL A 32 -2.87 3.62 7.22
N LYS A 33 -2.24 3.28 6.09
CA LYS A 33 -1.14 4.04 5.47
C LYS A 33 -1.42 4.30 3.99
N TRP A 34 -0.89 5.42 3.50
CA TRP A 34 -0.83 5.72 2.08
C TRP A 34 0.52 5.33 1.51
N LEU A 35 0.52 4.54 0.45
CA LEU A 35 1.71 4.07 -0.24
C LEU A 35 1.69 4.55 -1.69
N ALA A 36 2.74 5.27 -2.12
CA ALA A 36 2.91 5.63 -3.53
C ALA A 36 3.17 4.37 -4.36
N LEU A 37 2.34 4.10 -5.36
CA LEU A 37 2.43 2.90 -6.20
C LEU A 37 3.67 2.89 -7.09
N SER A 38 4.20 4.07 -7.43
CA SER A 38 5.45 4.24 -8.18
C SER A 38 6.69 3.73 -7.43
N VAL A 39 6.65 3.69 -6.10
CA VAL A 39 7.81 3.33 -5.26
C VAL A 39 7.55 2.10 -4.39
N ALA A 40 6.29 1.88 -4.00
CA ALA A 40 5.92 0.78 -3.13
C ALA A 40 6.10 -0.55 -3.86
N LYS A 41 7.13 -1.29 -3.47
CA LYS A 41 7.31 -2.70 -3.89
C LYS A 41 6.28 -3.57 -3.19
N LEU A 42 5.10 -3.58 -3.76
CA LEU A 42 3.96 -4.38 -3.33
C LEU A 42 4.11 -5.76 -4.00
N THR A 43 4.18 -6.83 -3.20
CA THR A 43 4.22 -8.22 -3.71
C THR A 43 2.87 -8.91 -3.48
N PRO A 44 2.16 -9.35 -4.54
CA PRO A 44 0.96 -10.17 -4.39
C PRO A 44 1.31 -11.43 -3.60
N ILE A 45 0.42 -11.85 -2.69
CA ILE A 45 0.53 -13.14 -2.01
C ILE A 45 -0.27 -14.18 -2.79
#